data_AF-A0A924CDV7-F1
#
_entry.id   AF-A0A924CDV7-F1
#
_cell.length_a   1.000
_cell.length_b   1.000
_cell.length_c   1.000
_cell.angle_alpha   90.00
_cell.angle_beta   90.00
_cell.angle_gamma   90.00
#
_symmetry.space_group_name_H-M   'P 1'
#
loop_
_entity.id
_entity.type
_entity.pdbx_description
1 polymer ?
#
loop_
_entity_poly.entity_id
_entity_poly.type
_entity_poly.pdbx_seq_one_letter_code
_entity_poly.pdbx_strand_id
1 'polypeptide(L)'
;MYNPQIHQLVNNCLQKKAIDIAGKDNLFYTRLVANIASIHYLYNELYQNHPNAETIFINLIDSIRNAYLQRPENLKALDVEKEEKGTWFLSNEITGMSLYVDRFCGNLNNLGSKLDYFNKLGVNFLHLMPVMESPAGESDGGYAVSDFRKVDERFGTLEDLQKLQQKMSTEKMYLMIDIVLNHTSHQHEWAVKAKQGDKKYQDYFY
;
A
#
# COMPACT_ATOMS: atom_id res chain seq x y z
N MET A 1 -11.03 -11.91 -22.19
CA MET A 1 -11.11 -11.66 -23.64
C MET A 1 -10.11 -10.55 -23.97
N TYR A 2 -9.21 -10.73 -24.94
CA TYR A 2 -8.16 -9.75 -25.26
C TYR A 2 -8.78 -8.42 -25.73
N ASN A 3 -8.40 -7.29 -25.11
CA ASN A 3 -8.90 -5.96 -25.46
C ASN A 3 -7.76 -5.09 -26.04
N PRO A 4 -7.58 -5.06 -27.37
CA PRO A 4 -6.44 -4.39 -28.01
C PRO A 4 -6.41 -2.87 -27.76
N GLN A 5 -7.56 -2.23 -27.57
CA GLN A 5 -7.66 -0.79 -27.32
C GLN A 5 -7.04 -0.42 -25.97
N ILE A 6 -7.27 -1.25 -24.95
CA ILE A 6 -6.71 -1.04 -23.60
C ILE A 6 -5.21 -1.28 -23.55
N HIS A 7 -4.72 -2.27 -24.29
CA HIS A 7 -3.28 -2.48 -24.43
C HIS A 7 -2.61 -1.26 -25.09
N GLN A 8 -3.22 -0.71 -26.14
CA GLN A 8 -2.71 0.49 -26.79
C GLN A 8 -2.74 1.71 -25.86
N LEU A 9 -3.80 1.89 -25.07
CA LEU A 9 -3.90 2.95 -24.07
C LEU A 9 -2.77 2.87 -23.04
N VAL A 10 -2.55 1.68 -22.46
CA VAL A 10 -1.48 1.47 -21.48
C VAL A 10 -0.11 1.69 -22.11
N ASN A 11 0.14 1.18 -23.31
CA ASN A 11 1.40 1.39 -24.02
C ASN A 11 1.67 2.89 -24.22
N ASN A 12 0.66 3.66 -24.62
CA ASN A 12 0.76 5.10 -24.76
C ASN A 12 1.05 5.80 -23.42
N CYS A 13 0.46 5.33 -22.32
CA CYS A 13 0.69 5.88 -20.97
C CYS A 13 2.10 5.58 -20.45
N LEU A 14 2.66 4.41 -20.79
CA LEU A 14 3.99 3.99 -20.35
C LEU A 14 5.12 4.58 -21.20
N GLN A 15 4.99 4.57 -22.53
CA GLN A 15 6.03 5.04 -23.45
C GLN A 15 6.30 6.55 -23.33
N LYS A 16 5.27 7.35 -23.02
CA LYS A 16 5.40 8.80 -22.87
C LYS A 16 6.30 9.24 -21.70
N LYS A 17 6.68 8.33 -20.79
CA LYS A 17 7.30 8.69 -19.50
C LYS A 17 8.43 7.76 -19.03
N ALA A 18 9.28 7.31 -19.95
CA ALA A 18 10.60 6.70 -19.68
C ALA A 18 10.62 5.34 -18.93
N ILE A 19 9.62 4.48 -19.15
CA ILE A 19 9.70 3.05 -18.77
C ILE A 19 10.47 2.30 -19.85
N ASP A 20 11.55 1.61 -19.47
CA ASP A 20 12.36 0.78 -20.36
C ASP A 20 11.73 -0.62 -20.52
N ILE A 21 10.67 -0.67 -21.33
CA ILE A 21 9.88 -1.89 -21.56
C ILE A 21 10.66 -3.02 -22.25
N ALA A 22 11.79 -2.71 -22.90
CA ALA A 22 12.62 -3.67 -23.59
C ALA A 22 13.84 -4.11 -22.75
N GLY A 23 14.18 -3.36 -21.70
CA GLY A 23 15.26 -3.66 -20.78
C GLY A 23 14.76 -3.83 -19.35
N LYS A 24 15.21 -2.97 -18.44
CA LYS A 24 15.12 -3.21 -16.99
C LYS A 24 13.68 -3.25 -16.44
N ASP A 25 12.73 -2.61 -17.11
CA ASP A 25 11.34 -2.52 -16.65
C ASP A 25 10.40 -3.52 -17.37
N ASN A 26 10.96 -4.44 -18.17
CA ASN A 26 10.20 -5.41 -18.96
C ASN A 26 9.28 -6.28 -18.09
N LEU A 27 9.72 -6.67 -16.90
CA LEU A 27 8.92 -7.52 -16.02
C LEU A 27 7.70 -6.78 -15.46
N PHE A 28 7.86 -5.51 -15.08
CA PHE A 28 6.73 -4.65 -14.69
C PHE A 28 5.74 -4.50 -15.84
N TYR A 29 6.24 -4.20 -17.03
CA TYR A 29 5.41 -4.08 -18.24
C TYR A 29 4.61 -5.36 -18.50
N THR A 30 5.29 -6.52 -18.47
CA THR A 30 4.67 -7.83 -18.71
C THR A 30 3.58 -8.14 -17.69
N ARG A 31 3.83 -7.89 -16.40
CA ARG A 31 2.83 -8.07 -15.33
C ARG A 31 1.62 -7.14 -15.53
N LEU A 32 1.85 -5.86 -15.85
CA LEU A 32 0.75 -4.92 -16.06
C LEU A 32 -0.10 -5.32 -17.27
N VAL A 33 0.53 -5.65 -18.39
CA VAL A 33 -0.14 -6.10 -19.62
C VAL A 33 -0.92 -7.38 -19.40
N ALA A 34 -0.37 -8.35 -18.65
CA ALA A 34 -1.06 -9.60 -18.34
C ALA A 34 -2.34 -9.38 -17.52
N ASN A 35 -2.39 -8.34 -16.69
CA ASN A 35 -3.48 -8.10 -15.74
C ASN A 35 -4.42 -6.95 -16.14
N ILE A 36 -4.04 -6.09 -17.07
CA ILE A 36 -4.79 -4.85 -17.37
C ILE A 36 -6.22 -5.12 -17.84
N ALA A 37 -6.44 -6.19 -18.61
CA ALA A 37 -7.78 -6.53 -19.08
C ALA A 37 -8.73 -6.80 -17.91
N SER A 38 -8.26 -7.53 -16.89
CA SER A 38 -9.03 -7.80 -15.67
C SER A 38 -9.23 -6.55 -14.83
N ILE A 39 -8.18 -5.72 -14.66
CA ILE A 39 -8.26 -4.45 -13.92
C ILE A 39 -9.29 -3.53 -14.58
N HIS A 40 -9.23 -3.37 -15.90
CA HIS A 40 -10.16 -2.53 -16.66
C HIS A 40 -11.59 -3.06 -16.61
N TYR A 41 -11.77 -4.37 -16.72
CA TYR A 41 -13.09 -4.99 -16.58
C TYR A 41 -13.71 -4.68 -15.22
N LEU A 42 -13.01 -4.97 -14.12
CA LEU A 42 -13.49 -4.72 -12.76
C LEU A 42 -13.72 -3.23 -12.49
N TYR A 43 -12.89 -2.36 -13.05
CA TYR A 43 -13.08 -0.92 -12.97
C TYR A 43 -14.38 -0.47 -13.66
N ASN A 44 -14.66 -0.97 -14.86
CA ASN A 44 -15.85 -0.59 -15.62
C ASN A 44 -17.14 -1.11 -14.98
N GLU A 45 -17.12 -2.30 -14.38
CA GLU A 45 -18.27 -2.83 -13.62
C GLU A 45 -18.75 -1.84 -12.55
N LEU A 46 -17.83 -1.05 -11.97
CA LEU A 46 -18.13 -0.07 -10.93
C LEU A 46 -18.35 1.34 -11.49
N TYR A 47 -17.52 1.78 -12.43
CA TYR A 47 -17.35 3.19 -12.74
C TYR A 47 -17.68 3.58 -14.18
N GLN A 48 -18.07 2.65 -15.06
CA GLN A 48 -18.27 2.94 -16.50
C GLN A 48 -19.23 4.11 -16.78
N ASN A 49 -20.25 4.30 -15.93
CA ASN A 49 -21.25 5.36 -16.10
C ASN A 49 -20.83 6.69 -15.46
N HIS A 50 -19.67 6.75 -14.81
CA HIS A 50 -19.18 7.98 -14.21
C HIS A 50 -18.69 8.94 -15.32
N PRO A 51 -19.06 10.24 -15.31
CA PRO A 51 -18.70 11.18 -16.39
C PRO A 51 -17.20 11.30 -16.66
N ASN A 52 -16.38 11.04 -15.64
CA ASN A 52 -14.91 11.10 -15.72
C ASN A 52 -14.24 9.72 -15.70
N ALA A 53 -14.98 8.63 -16.00
CA ALA A 53 -14.49 7.25 -15.87
C ALA A 53 -13.17 7.01 -16.60
N GLU A 54 -13.05 7.46 -17.85
CA GLU A 54 -11.84 7.27 -18.65
C GLU A 54 -10.64 8.02 -18.06
N THR A 55 -10.83 9.28 -17.69
CA THR A 55 -9.76 10.10 -17.09
C THR A 55 -9.28 9.54 -15.76
N ILE A 56 -10.19 9.06 -14.91
CA ILE A 56 -9.85 8.44 -13.63
C ILE A 56 -9.10 7.13 -13.85
N PHE A 57 -9.47 6.33 -14.85
CA PHE A 57 -8.75 5.09 -15.19
C PHE A 57 -7.32 5.40 -15.63
N ILE A 58 -7.12 6.41 -16.48
CA ILE A 58 -5.77 6.85 -16.89
C ILE A 58 -4.95 7.27 -15.67
N ASN A 59 -5.55 8.00 -14.72
CA ASN A 59 -4.87 8.40 -13.48
C ASN A 59 -4.50 7.20 -12.59
N LEU A 60 -5.31 6.14 -12.59
CA LEU A 60 -4.99 4.88 -11.90
C LEU A 60 -3.73 4.23 -12.51
N ILE A 61 -3.66 4.14 -13.85
CA ILE A 61 -2.48 3.58 -14.54
C ILE A 61 -1.23 4.43 -14.26
N ASP A 62 -1.37 5.75 -14.29
CA ASP A 62 -0.30 6.68 -13.95
C ASP A 62 0.18 6.52 -12.50
N SER A 63 -0.74 6.26 -11.57
CA SER A 63 -0.43 6.01 -10.16
C SER A 63 0.32 4.70 -9.96
N ILE A 64 -0.11 3.61 -10.62
CA ILE A 64 0.57 2.31 -10.61
C ILE A 64 2.01 2.45 -11.15
N ARG A 65 2.18 3.15 -12.28
CA ARG A 65 3.51 3.40 -12.85
C ARG A 65 4.39 4.20 -11.90
N ASN A 66 3.87 5.30 -11.35
CA ASN A 66 4.66 6.16 -10.47
C ASN A 66 5.09 5.39 -9.20
N ALA A 67 4.20 4.57 -8.65
CA ALA A 67 4.51 3.70 -7.51
C ALA A 67 5.62 2.69 -7.87
N TYR A 68 5.60 2.11 -9.07
CA TYR A 68 6.69 1.22 -9.53
C TYR A 68 8.03 1.95 -9.68
N LEU A 69 8.04 3.14 -10.29
CA LEU A 69 9.24 3.94 -10.48
C LEU A 69 9.87 4.36 -9.14
N GLN A 70 9.04 4.64 -8.13
CA GLN A 70 9.48 5.00 -6.78
C GLN A 70 9.80 3.78 -5.90
N ARG A 71 9.51 2.56 -6.37
CA ARG A 71 9.75 1.34 -5.60
C ARG A 71 11.26 1.10 -5.44
N PRO A 72 11.78 0.96 -4.21
CA PRO A 72 13.19 0.63 -3.98
C PRO A 72 13.63 -0.66 -4.66
N GLU A 73 14.87 -0.70 -5.16
CA GLU A 73 15.41 -1.84 -5.91
C GLU A 73 15.43 -3.14 -5.09
N ASN A 74 15.68 -3.07 -3.78
CA ASN A 74 15.61 -4.23 -2.90
C ASN A 74 14.19 -4.82 -2.80
N LEU A 75 13.15 -3.98 -2.88
CA LEU A 75 11.75 -4.44 -2.90
C LEU A 75 11.35 -4.98 -4.27
N LYS A 76 11.91 -4.44 -5.37
CA LYS A 76 11.73 -5.03 -6.71
C LYS A 76 12.35 -6.42 -6.80
N ALA A 77 13.54 -6.61 -6.23
CA ALA A 77 14.18 -7.93 -6.14
C ALA A 77 13.32 -8.91 -5.32
N LEU A 78 12.74 -8.45 -4.20
CA LEU A 78 11.83 -9.26 -3.40
C LEU A 78 10.54 -9.64 -4.16
N ASP A 79 10.04 -8.78 -5.05
CA ASP A 79 8.89 -9.11 -5.90
C ASP A 79 9.21 -10.29 -6.83
N VAL A 80 10.41 -10.33 -7.42
CA VAL A 80 10.87 -11.45 -8.26
C VAL A 80 10.99 -12.72 -7.44
N GLU A 81 11.67 -12.66 -6.29
CA GLU A 81 11.84 -13.81 -5.40
C GLU A 81 10.49 -14.40 -4.97
N LYS A 82 9.52 -13.55 -4.61
CA LYS A 82 8.19 -13.99 -4.18
C LYS A 82 7.35 -14.55 -5.34
N GLU A 83 7.47 -13.98 -6.53
CA GLU A 83 6.81 -14.50 -7.73
C GLU A 83 7.33 -15.91 -8.07
N GLU A 84 8.64 -16.12 -8.03
CA GLU A 84 9.27 -17.44 -8.26
C GLU A 84 8.85 -18.48 -7.22
N LYS A 85 8.71 -18.08 -5.94
CA LYS A 85 8.22 -18.96 -4.88
C LYS A 85 6.72 -19.28 -4.98
N GLY A 86 5.94 -18.43 -5.67
CA GLY A 86 4.49 -18.60 -5.79
C GLY A 86 3.76 -18.46 -4.46
N THR A 87 3.29 -19.56 -3.88
CA THR A 87 2.48 -19.61 -2.65
C THR A 87 3.32 -19.52 -1.37
N TRP A 88 4.31 -18.61 -1.34
CA TRP A 88 5.22 -18.42 -0.18
C TRP A 88 4.47 -18.16 1.13
N PHE A 89 3.30 -17.51 1.06
CA PHE A 89 2.44 -17.21 2.20
C PHE A 89 1.72 -18.43 2.80
N LEU A 90 1.80 -19.61 2.15
CA LEU A 90 1.30 -20.88 2.69
C LEU A 90 2.39 -21.69 3.40
N SER A 91 3.61 -21.18 3.51
CA SER A 91 4.71 -21.87 4.17
C SER A 91 4.42 -22.10 5.65
N ASN A 92 4.66 -23.33 6.13
CA ASN A 92 4.60 -23.68 7.55
C ASN A 92 5.76 -23.07 8.38
N GLU A 93 6.71 -22.40 7.72
CA GLU A 93 7.78 -21.63 8.38
C GLU A 93 7.31 -20.22 8.78
N ILE A 94 6.12 -19.78 8.38
CA ILE A 94 5.57 -18.47 8.74
C ILE A 94 4.79 -18.59 10.05
N THR A 95 5.23 -17.86 11.07
CA THR A 95 4.51 -17.71 12.34
C THR A 95 4.20 -16.24 12.59
N GLY A 96 2.92 -15.92 12.58
CA GLY A 96 2.39 -14.57 12.72
C GLY A 96 2.07 -14.17 14.16
N MET A 97 2.28 -12.89 14.47
CA MET A 97 1.85 -12.26 15.71
C MET A 97 1.32 -10.85 15.44
N SER A 98 0.17 -10.52 16.02
CA SER A 98 -0.37 -9.16 16.01
C SER A 98 -0.09 -8.45 17.33
N LEU A 99 0.25 -7.16 17.28
CA LEU A 99 0.51 -6.36 18.49
C LEU A 99 0.20 -4.88 18.31
N TYR A 100 -0.11 -4.23 19.44
CA TYR A 100 -0.13 -2.77 19.57
C TYR A 100 1.27 -2.27 19.92
N VAL A 101 1.82 -1.36 19.11
CA VAL A 101 3.21 -0.86 19.26
C VAL A 101 3.42 -0.17 20.61
N ASP A 102 2.48 0.68 21.01
CA ASP A 102 2.48 1.40 22.30
C ASP A 102 2.47 0.43 23.49
N ARG A 103 1.62 -0.60 23.44
CA ARG A 103 1.47 -1.57 24.53
C ARG A 103 2.65 -2.52 24.64
N PHE A 104 3.25 -2.90 23.52
CA PHE A 104 4.37 -3.84 23.52
C PHE A 104 5.70 -3.16 23.86
N CYS A 105 5.97 -1.99 23.26
CA CYS A 105 7.30 -1.36 23.34
C CYS A 105 7.31 0.17 23.25
N GLY A 106 6.14 0.82 23.26
CA GLY A 106 5.99 2.26 23.18
C GLY A 106 6.01 2.81 21.75
N ASN A 107 7.09 2.59 21.00
CA ASN A 107 7.27 3.21 19.68
C ASN A 107 8.05 2.31 18.69
N LEU A 108 8.09 2.71 17.42
CA LEU A 108 8.68 1.93 16.33
C LEU A 108 10.20 1.76 16.48
N ASN A 109 10.88 2.77 17.03
CA ASN A 109 12.33 2.70 17.27
C ASN A 109 12.67 1.64 18.33
N ASN A 110 11.89 1.57 19.41
CA ASN A 110 12.00 0.53 20.41
C ASN A 110 11.64 -0.85 19.83
N LEU A 111 10.62 -0.93 18.97
CA LEU A 111 10.24 -2.20 18.33
C LEU A 111 11.38 -2.81 17.53
N GLY A 112 12.16 -1.99 16.82
CA GLY A 112 13.37 -2.44 16.12
C GLY A 112 14.40 -3.10 17.04
N SER A 113 14.48 -2.70 18.32
CA SER A 113 15.37 -3.33 19.31
C SER A 113 14.83 -4.68 19.84
N LYS A 114 13.58 -5.04 19.53
CA LYS A 114 12.91 -6.26 19.99
C LYS A 114 12.91 -7.39 18.96
N LEU A 115 13.48 -7.21 17.76
CA LEU A 115 13.47 -8.25 16.73
C LEU A 115 14.15 -9.56 17.18
N ASP A 116 15.24 -9.48 17.97
CA ASP A 116 15.88 -10.66 18.57
C ASP A 116 14.94 -11.48 19.47
N TYR A 117 13.99 -10.83 20.14
CA TYR A 117 12.99 -11.53 20.94
C TYR A 117 12.03 -12.34 20.05
N PHE A 118 11.56 -11.77 18.94
CA PHE A 118 10.69 -12.45 18.00
C PHE A 118 11.40 -13.62 17.30
N ASN A 119 12.67 -13.46 16.92
CA ASN A 119 13.50 -14.54 16.39
C ASN A 119 13.59 -15.72 17.37
N LYS A 120 13.84 -15.45 18.66
CA LYS A 120 13.90 -16.50 19.70
C LYS A 120 12.55 -17.19 19.91
N LEU A 121 11.45 -16.44 19.77
CA LEU A 121 10.11 -16.97 19.86
C LEU A 121 9.70 -17.79 18.61
N GLY A 122 10.41 -17.62 17.50
CA GLY A 122 10.07 -18.21 16.20
C GLY A 122 9.05 -17.41 15.40
N VAL A 123 8.78 -16.16 15.77
CA VAL A 123 7.86 -15.26 15.06
C VAL A 123 8.62 -14.49 13.98
N ASN A 124 8.15 -14.58 12.74
CA ASN A 124 8.73 -13.90 11.58
C ASN A 124 7.71 -13.11 10.76
N PHE A 125 6.48 -12.97 11.23
CA PHE A 125 5.48 -12.10 10.63
C PHE A 125 4.85 -11.26 11.73
N LEU A 126 5.04 -9.94 11.68
CA LEU A 126 4.42 -9.01 12.62
C LEU A 126 3.33 -8.19 11.95
N HIS A 127 2.13 -8.25 12.50
CA HIS A 127 1.05 -7.34 12.19
C HIS A 127 0.98 -6.26 13.26
N LEU A 128 1.31 -5.03 12.86
CA LEU A 128 1.15 -3.88 13.73
C LEU A 128 -0.30 -3.39 13.60
N MET A 129 -0.98 -3.29 14.75
CA MET A 129 -2.25 -2.57 14.84
C MET A 129 -2.07 -1.12 14.36
N PRO A 130 -3.14 -0.40 13.96
CA PRO A 130 -3.02 0.83 13.19
C PRO A 130 -2.00 1.84 13.74
N VAL A 131 -1.01 2.17 12.92
CA VAL A 131 0.09 3.10 13.24
C VAL A 131 -0.01 4.46 12.54
N MET A 132 -0.98 4.62 11.65
CA MET A 132 -1.20 5.88 10.93
C MET A 132 -1.88 6.90 11.82
N GLU A 133 -1.69 8.18 11.49
CA GLU A 133 -2.23 9.30 12.27
C GLU A 133 -3.74 9.15 12.44
N SER A 134 -4.22 9.32 13.68
CA SER A 134 -5.64 9.22 14.04
C SER A 134 -5.97 10.19 15.18
N PRO A 135 -7.25 10.55 15.40
CA PRO A 135 -7.64 11.47 16.47
C PRO A 135 -7.23 10.95 17.85
N ALA A 136 -6.81 11.85 18.74
CA ALA A 136 -6.57 11.47 20.13
C ALA A 136 -7.89 11.04 20.82
N GLY A 137 -7.88 9.89 21.50
CA GLY A 137 -9.00 9.39 22.31
C GLY A 137 -10.10 8.68 21.52
N GLU A 138 -10.68 9.33 20.50
CA GLU A 138 -11.82 8.82 19.73
C GLU A 138 -11.40 8.19 18.39
N SER A 139 -10.32 7.40 18.38
CA SER A 139 -9.77 6.81 17.15
C SER A 139 -10.23 5.40 16.80
N ASP A 140 -11.11 4.79 17.60
CA ASP A 140 -11.44 3.36 17.49
C ASP A 140 -10.17 2.48 17.44
N GLY A 141 -9.26 2.68 18.41
CA GLY A 141 -7.98 1.96 18.44
C GLY A 141 -7.00 2.31 17.30
N GLY A 142 -7.24 3.42 16.60
CA GLY A 142 -6.43 3.89 15.45
C GLY A 142 -7.06 3.61 14.08
N TYR A 143 -8.22 2.95 14.02
CA TYR A 143 -8.94 2.68 12.77
C TYR A 143 -9.60 3.92 12.16
N ALA A 144 -9.88 4.97 12.95
CA ALA A 144 -10.29 6.27 12.42
C ALA A 144 -9.07 7.06 11.91
N VAL A 145 -8.65 6.81 10.67
CA VAL A 145 -7.42 7.41 10.10
C VAL A 145 -7.61 8.89 9.71
N SER A 146 -6.69 9.77 10.11
CA SER A 146 -6.63 11.19 9.77
C SER A 146 -5.69 11.48 8.60
N ASP A 147 -4.59 10.74 8.48
CA ASP A 147 -3.70 10.81 7.31
C ASP A 147 -3.06 9.43 7.03
N PHE A 148 -3.36 8.86 5.86
CA PHE A 148 -2.82 7.57 5.41
C PHE A 148 -1.32 7.61 5.08
N ARG A 149 -0.70 8.79 5.04
CA ARG A 149 0.72 8.99 4.69
C ARG A 149 1.58 9.40 5.88
N LYS A 150 0.98 9.64 7.04
CA LYS A 150 1.68 10.07 8.25
C LYS A 150 1.53 9.01 9.34
N VAL A 151 2.66 8.55 9.87
CA VAL A 151 2.69 7.75 11.09
C VAL A 151 2.31 8.64 12.27
N ASP A 152 1.51 8.13 13.19
CA ASP A 152 1.13 8.85 14.39
C ASP A 152 2.36 9.16 15.25
N GLU A 153 2.48 10.41 15.70
CA GLU A 153 3.64 10.92 16.44
C GLU A 153 3.90 10.13 17.74
N ARG A 154 2.87 9.45 18.29
CA ARG A 154 3.01 8.53 19.42
C ARG A 154 3.96 7.37 19.12
N PHE A 155 3.99 6.91 17.87
CA PHE A 155 4.79 5.77 17.42
C PHE A 155 6.10 6.18 16.74
N GLY A 156 6.19 7.42 16.25
CA GLY A 156 7.37 7.99 15.59
C GLY A 156 7.03 8.61 14.24
N THR A 157 7.90 8.42 13.26
CA THR A 157 7.79 8.98 11.91
C THR A 157 7.63 7.90 10.85
N LEU A 158 7.27 8.31 9.62
CA LEU A 158 7.28 7.40 8.46
C LEU A 158 8.67 6.83 8.20
N GLU A 159 9.73 7.61 8.47
CA GLU A 159 11.12 7.15 8.34
C GLU A 159 11.44 6.05 9.37
N ASP A 160 10.93 6.15 10.60
CA ASP A 160 11.09 5.10 11.62
C ASP A 160 10.39 3.80 11.19
N LEU A 161 9.20 3.90 10.60
CA LEU A 161 8.49 2.73 10.04
C LEU A 161 9.28 2.10 8.88
N GLN A 162 9.86 2.92 7.99
CA GLN A 162 10.71 2.45 6.89
C GLN A 162 11.98 1.78 7.41
N LYS A 163 12.66 2.34 8.42
CA LYS A 163 13.84 1.74 9.06
C LYS A 163 13.50 0.39 9.71
N LEU A 164 12.36 0.32 10.40
CA LEU A 164 11.87 -0.95 10.96
C LEU A 164 11.64 -1.99 9.86
N GLN A 165 10.94 -1.62 8.79
CA GLN A 165 10.67 -2.51 7.65
C GLN A 165 11.97 -3.03 7.03
N GLN A 166 12.97 -2.17 6.83
CA GLN A 166 14.27 -2.56 6.27
C GLN A 166 14.99 -3.54 7.21
N LYS A 167 15.03 -3.26 8.51
CA LYS A 167 15.66 -4.15 9.50
C LYS A 167 14.97 -5.51 9.54
N MET A 168 13.64 -5.53 9.61
CA MET A 168 12.84 -6.77 9.54
C MET A 168 13.13 -7.56 8.26
N SER A 169 13.24 -6.88 7.12
CA SER A 169 13.58 -7.53 5.85
C SER A 169 14.95 -8.19 5.87
N THR A 170 15.97 -7.59 6.53
CA THR A 170 17.30 -8.22 6.68
C THR A 170 17.28 -9.47 7.55
N GLU A 171 16.32 -9.57 8.46
CA GLU A 171 16.08 -10.73 9.34
C GLU A 171 15.07 -11.72 8.74
N LYS A 172 14.71 -11.56 7.46
CA LYS A 172 13.69 -12.37 6.75
C LYS A 172 12.32 -12.38 7.44
N MET A 173 11.96 -11.27 8.08
CA MET A 173 10.66 -11.06 8.68
C MET A 173 9.72 -10.28 7.76
N TYR A 174 8.41 -10.48 7.97
CA TYR A 174 7.34 -9.78 7.29
C TYR A 174 6.70 -8.74 8.21
N LEU A 175 6.47 -7.54 7.66
CA LEU A 175 5.73 -6.48 8.30
C LEU A 175 4.37 -6.32 7.62
N MET A 176 3.30 -6.36 8.41
CA MET A 176 1.94 -6.08 8.00
C MET A 176 1.40 -4.87 8.76
N ILE A 177 0.70 -4.01 8.05
CA ILE A 177 -0.04 -2.86 8.58
C ILE A 177 -1.47 -2.88 8.03
N ASP A 178 -2.40 -2.29 8.77
CA ASP A 178 -3.78 -2.08 8.31
C ASP A 178 -3.87 -1.01 7.22
N ILE A 179 -4.78 -1.20 6.27
CA ILE A 179 -5.20 -0.19 5.29
C ILE A 179 -6.72 -0.02 5.43
N VAL A 180 -7.15 1.05 6.07
CA VAL A 180 -8.58 1.32 6.31
C VAL A 180 -9.20 1.99 5.09
N LEU A 181 -9.79 1.20 4.20
CA LEU A 181 -10.34 1.71 2.93
C LEU A 181 -11.78 2.22 3.02
N ASN A 182 -12.57 1.71 3.98
CA ASN A 182 -14.01 1.95 4.02
C ASN A 182 -14.39 3.35 4.53
N HIS A 183 -13.58 3.93 5.43
CA HIS A 183 -13.89 5.19 6.09
C HIS A 183 -12.62 5.94 6.48
N THR A 184 -12.76 7.23 6.76
CA THR A 184 -11.72 8.08 7.36
C THR A 184 -12.24 8.71 8.64
N SER A 185 -11.34 9.21 9.49
CA SER A 185 -11.75 10.05 10.63
C SER A 185 -12.41 11.34 10.16
N HIS A 186 -13.15 11.96 11.08
CA HIS A 186 -13.75 13.28 10.88
C HIS A 186 -12.73 14.43 10.78
N GLN A 187 -11.45 14.16 11.11
CA GLN A 187 -10.32 15.09 11.01
C GLN A 187 -9.51 14.93 9.73
N HIS A 188 -9.78 13.89 8.93
CA HIS A 188 -9.13 13.68 7.65
C HIS A 188 -9.37 14.88 6.72
N GLU A 189 -8.36 15.25 5.92
CA GLU A 189 -8.42 16.41 5.02
C GLU A 189 -9.70 16.43 4.17
N TRP A 190 -10.08 15.28 3.62
CA TRP A 190 -11.31 15.11 2.83
C TRP A 190 -12.57 15.41 3.64
N ALA A 191 -12.68 14.90 4.87
CA ALA A 191 -13.84 15.14 5.73
C ALA A 191 -13.93 16.61 6.15
N VAL A 192 -12.80 17.26 6.42
CA VAL A 192 -12.74 18.69 6.75
C VAL A 192 -13.23 19.53 5.56
N LYS A 193 -12.73 19.26 4.35
CA LYS A 193 -13.15 19.98 3.13
C LYS A 193 -14.63 19.75 2.80
N ALA A 194 -15.13 18.52 2.99
CA ALA A 194 -16.55 18.20 2.81
C ALA A 194 -17.45 19.03 3.75
N LYS A 195 -17.07 19.13 5.03
CA LYS A 195 -17.78 19.95 6.04
C LYS A 195 -17.73 21.45 5.73
N GLN A 196 -16.66 21.92 5.08
CA GLN A 196 -16.51 23.31 4.64
C GLN A 196 -17.31 23.64 3.37
N GLY A 197 -17.99 22.66 2.77
CA GLY A 197 -18.86 22.87 1.61
C GLY A 197 -18.22 22.57 0.26
N ASP A 198 -17.01 22.01 0.21
CA ASP A 198 -16.39 21.62 -1.05
C ASP A 198 -17.11 20.42 -1.65
N LYS A 199 -17.84 20.65 -2.75
CA LYS A 199 -18.70 19.65 -3.41
C LYS A 199 -17.95 18.38 -3.80
N LYS A 200 -16.71 18.52 -4.29
CA LYS A 200 -15.90 17.36 -4.70
C LYS A 200 -15.67 16.42 -3.53
N TYR A 201 -15.37 16.96 -2.35
CA TYR A 201 -15.11 16.15 -1.16
C TYR A 201 -16.39 15.75 -0.44
N GLN A 202 -17.49 16.49 -0.59
CA GLN A 202 -18.81 16.02 -0.14
C GLN A 202 -19.19 14.71 -0.83
N ASP A 203 -18.96 14.61 -2.14
CA ASP A 203 -19.25 13.40 -2.94
C ASP A 203 -18.34 12.20 -2.58
N TYR A 204 -17.33 12.36 -1.72
CA TYR A 204 -16.51 11.24 -1.20
C TYR A 204 -17.18 10.52 -0.03
N PHE A 205 -18.21 11.13 0.56
CA PHE A 205 -18.93 10.62 1.72
C PHE A 205 -20.44 10.54 1.40
N TYR A 206 -21.19 9.88 2.30
CA TYR A 206 -22.65 9.80 2.27
C TYR A 206 -23.26 10.67 3.37
#